data_AF-A0A0M4ENE7-F1
#
_entry.id   AF-A0A0M4ENE7-F1
#
_cell.length_a   1.000
_cell.length_b   1.000
_cell.length_c   1.000
_cell.angle_alpha   90.00
_cell.angle_beta   90.00
_cell.angle_gamma   90.00
#
_symmetry.space_group_name_H-M   'P 1'
#
loop_
_entity.id
_entity.type
_entity.pdbx_description
1 polymer ?
#
loop_
_entity_poly.entity_id
_entity_poly.type
_entity_poly.pdbx_seq_one_letter_code
_entity_poly.pdbx_strand_id
1 'polypeptide(L)'
;MSKYCYGDLILEAFKEFRRPMTMTEVIEYVAEMTVKSTVEVRLAVDNTLTAAWLHGFVNRDNELYTLAYGDQILSAFMEMQRPLSLTEIVDYVANATNMSPHEIRPQVTSTLALACLHDFVQRNEGRYTLASGLSELNHQRTA
;
A
#
# COMPACT_ATOMS: atom_id res chain seq x y z
N MET A 1 -21.66 -2.14 8.72
CA MET A 1 -20.67 -1.22 9.30
C MET A 1 -19.30 -1.67 8.85
N SER A 2 -18.61 -0.87 8.03
CA SER A 2 -17.27 -1.23 7.53
C SER A 2 -16.32 -1.32 8.73
N LYS A 3 -15.68 -2.48 8.92
CA LYS A 3 -14.80 -2.74 10.08
C LYS A 3 -13.46 -2.01 9.99
N TYR A 4 -13.15 -1.41 8.85
CA TYR A 4 -11.89 -0.72 8.56
C TYR A 4 -12.23 0.57 7.80
N CYS A 5 -12.33 1.68 8.53
CA CYS A 5 -12.58 3.00 7.96
C CYS A 5 -11.24 3.69 7.69
N TYR A 6 -11.15 4.44 6.58
CA TYR A 6 -9.99 5.25 6.19
C TYR A 6 -8.76 4.48 5.67
N GLY A 7 -8.89 3.19 5.33
CA GLY A 7 -7.78 2.39 4.77
C GLY A 7 -7.25 2.92 3.44
N ASP A 8 -8.14 3.50 2.63
CA ASP A 8 -7.89 4.26 1.42
C ASP A 8 -7.01 5.50 1.68
N LEU A 9 -7.41 6.34 2.64
CA LEU A 9 -6.67 7.56 3.00
C LEU A 9 -5.32 7.27 3.68
N ILE A 10 -5.24 6.21 4.49
CA ILE A 10 -3.99 5.75 5.09
C ILE A 10 -2.99 5.37 3.99
N LEU A 11 -3.45 4.63 2.98
CA LEU A 11 -2.64 4.26 1.82
C LEU A 11 -2.21 5.48 1.00
N GLU A 12 -3.10 6.45 0.84
CA GLU A 12 -2.83 7.71 0.14
C GLU A 12 -1.72 8.49 0.84
N ALA A 13 -1.78 8.63 2.17
CA ALA A 13 -0.73 9.25 2.97
C ALA A 13 0.64 8.61 2.69
N PHE A 14 0.75 7.29 2.80
CA PHE A 14 2.01 6.60 2.55
C PHE A 14 2.51 6.75 1.11
N LYS A 15 1.61 6.83 0.12
CA LYS A 15 1.95 7.06 -1.29
C LYS A 15 2.40 8.49 -1.57
N GLU A 16 1.78 9.46 -0.93
CA GLU A 16 2.08 10.88 -1.11
C GLU A 16 3.44 11.22 -0.52
N PHE A 17 3.69 10.78 0.72
CA PHE A 17 4.93 11.09 1.42
C PHE A 17 6.09 10.16 1.05
N ARG A 18 5.81 8.95 0.53
CA ARG A 18 6.81 7.93 0.12
C ARG A 18 7.92 7.71 1.15
N ARG A 19 7.57 7.80 2.44
CA ARG A 19 8.51 7.67 3.56
C ARG A 19 7.83 6.93 4.71
N PRO A 20 8.61 6.40 5.67
CA PRO A 20 8.08 5.94 6.93
C PRO A 20 7.31 7.07 7.63
N MET A 21 6.09 6.80 8.09
CA MET A 21 5.26 7.77 8.81
C MET A 21 4.87 7.24 10.18
N THR A 22 4.84 8.12 11.16
CA THR A 22 4.32 7.83 12.49
C THR A 22 2.80 7.71 12.47
N MET A 23 2.23 7.03 13.47
CA MET A 23 0.77 6.99 13.65
C MET A 23 0.16 8.39 13.68
N THR A 24 0.82 9.34 14.35
CA THR A 24 0.37 10.73 14.47
C THR A 24 0.28 11.41 13.11
N GLU A 25 1.30 11.25 12.26
CA GLU A 25 1.29 11.83 10.92
C GLU A 25 0.16 11.25 10.05
N VAL A 26 -0.12 9.95 10.16
CA VAL A 26 -1.24 9.35 9.43
C VAL A 26 -2.59 9.84 9.97
N ILE A 27 -2.71 9.98 11.30
CA ILE A 27 -3.92 10.54 11.94
C ILE A 27 -4.16 11.98 11.48
N GLU A 28 -3.11 12.81 11.45
CA GLU A 28 -3.18 14.20 10.99
C GLU A 28 -3.61 14.28 9.53
N TYR A 29 -3.01 13.47 8.66
CA TYR A 29 -3.39 13.41 7.25
C TYR A 29 -4.84 13.00 7.05
N VAL A 30 -5.29 11.92 7.71
CA VAL A 30 -6.68 11.45 7.61
C VAL A 30 -7.64 12.49 8.19
N ALA A 31 -7.29 13.17 9.28
CA ALA A 31 -8.08 14.24 9.87
C ALA A 31 -8.25 15.41 8.89
N GLU A 32 -7.16 15.83 8.23
CA GLU A 32 -7.16 16.90 7.24
C GLU A 32 -8.03 16.54 6.02
N MET A 33 -7.83 15.34 5.46
CA MET A 33 -8.56 14.86 4.27
C MET A 33 -10.05 14.60 4.54
N THR A 34 -10.41 14.26 5.77
CA THR A 34 -11.83 14.02 6.15
C THR A 34 -12.51 15.24 6.75
N VAL A 35 -11.78 16.35 6.94
CA VAL A 35 -12.25 17.56 7.63
C VAL A 35 -12.82 17.22 9.03
N LYS A 36 -12.14 16.30 9.73
CA LYS A 36 -12.50 15.84 11.09
C LYS A 36 -11.39 16.16 12.07
N SER A 37 -11.70 16.13 13.36
CA SER A 37 -10.65 16.27 14.37
C SER A 37 -9.78 15.01 14.46
N THR A 38 -8.50 15.19 14.81
CA THR A 38 -7.58 14.07 15.06
C THR A 38 -8.11 13.12 16.12
N VAL A 39 -8.83 13.62 17.13
CA VAL A 39 -9.45 12.82 18.21
C VAL A 39 -10.52 11.87 17.65
N GLU A 40 -11.33 12.33 16.69
CA GLU A 40 -12.41 11.53 16.10
C GLU A 40 -11.90 10.42 15.19
N VAL A 41 -10.83 10.67 14.44
CA VAL A 41 -10.28 9.68 13.50
C VAL A 41 -9.26 8.76 14.15
N ARG A 42 -8.64 9.17 15.27
CA ARG A 42 -7.55 8.43 15.94
C ARG A 42 -7.86 6.97 16.19
N LEU A 43 -9.01 6.66 16.80
CA LEU A 43 -9.35 5.26 17.13
C LEU A 43 -9.57 4.40 15.88
N ALA A 44 -10.16 4.98 14.83
CA ALA A 44 -10.40 4.27 13.58
C ALA A 44 -9.11 4.05 12.78
N VAL A 45 -8.24 5.07 12.75
CA VAL A 45 -6.92 5.00 12.12
C VAL A 45 -6.04 3.99 12.86
N ASP A 46 -5.98 4.05 14.20
CA ASP A 46 -5.22 3.12 15.04
C ASP A 46 -5.65 1.65 14.84
N ASN A 47 -6.97 1.38 14.86
CA ASN A 47 -7.49 0.04 14.59
C ASN A 47 -7.14 -0.45 13.17
N THR A 48 -7.21 0.45 12.18
CA THR A 48 -6.95 0.11 10.78
C THR A 48 -5.46 -0.11 10.52
N LEU A 49 -4.58 0.74 11.08
CA LEU A 49 -3.12 0.60 11.01
C LEU A 49 -2.63 -0.63 11.77
N THR A 50 -3.19 -0.89 12.95
CA THR A 50 -2.86 -2.09 13.73
C THR A 50 -3.31 -3.35 13.00
N ALA A 51 -4.50 -3.34 12.39
CA ALA A 51 -4.95 -4.45 11.54
C ALA A 51 -4.03 -4.62 10.32
N ALA A 52 -3.70 -3.53 9.63
CA ALA A 52 -2.80 -3.52 8.50
C ALA A 52 -1.40 -4.07 8.89
N TRP A 53 -0.91 -3.76 10.10
CA TRP A 53 0.33 -4.32 10.62
C TRP A 53 0.21 -5.82 10.92
N LEU A 54 -0.84 -6.24 11.64
CA LEU A 54 -1.11 -7.65 11.96
C LEU A 54 -1.29 -8.51 10.70
N HIS A 55 -1.79 -7.93 9.62
CA HIS A 55 -1.98 -8.59 8.33
C HIS A 55 -0.76 -8.47 7.39
N GLY A 56 0.34 -7.84 7.84
CA GLY A 56 1.60 -7.73 7.07
C GLY A 56 1.56 -6.71 5.93
N PHE A 57 0.60 -5.80 5.95
CA PHE A 57 0.38 -4.77 4.93
C PHE A 57 1.26 -3.53 5.16
N VAL A 58 1.42 -3.14 6.43
CA VAL A 58 2.40 -2.17 6.87
C VAL A 58 3.42 -2.87 7.76
N ASN A 59 4.69 -2.58 7.53
CA ASN A 59 5.74 -2.93 8.46
C ASN A 59 5.81 -1.84 9.52
N ARG A 60 6.11 -2.23 10.76
CA ARG A 60 6.27 -1.30 11.86
C ARG A 60 7.71 -1.41 12.37
N ASP A 61 8.47 -0.35 12.20
CA ASP A 61 9.80 -0.19 12.79
C ASP A 61 9.72 0.88 13.90
N ASN A 62 9.73 0.44 15.15
CA ASN A 62 9.46 1.26 16.34
C ASN A 62 8.12 2.02 16.29
N GLU A 63 8.17 3.32 16.00
CA GLU A 63 7.01 4.23 15.89
C GLU A 63 6.66 4.56 14.44
N LEU A 64 7.47 4.10 13.49
CA LEU A 64 7.31 4.36 12.07
C LEU A 64 6.62 3.19 11.39
N TYR A 65 5.56 3.50 10.67
CA TYR A 65 4.87 2.60 9.79
C TYR A 65 5.36 2.82 8.37
N THR A 66 5.62 1.74 7.66
CA THR A 66 6.00 1.73 6.25
C THR A 66 5.10 0.75 5.52
N LEU A 67 4.77 1.03 4.26
CA LEU A 67 4.17 -0.01 3.42
C LEU A 67 5.18 -1.14 3.25
N ALA A 68 4.82 -2.36 3.65
CA ALA A 68 5.78 -3.45 3.74
C ALA A 68 6.38 -3.82 2.37
N TYR A 69 5.50 -4.10 1.40
CA TYR A 69 5.86 -4.48 0.04
C TYR A 69 5.20 -3.61 -1.03
N GLY A 70 4.33 -2.67 -0.62
CA GLY A 70 3.60 -1.81 -1.55
C GLY A 70 4.55 -1.00 -2.43
N ASP A 71 5.62 -0.46 -1.86
CA ASP A 71 6.58 0.36 -2.60
C ASP A 71 7.41 -0.45 -3.61
N GLN A 72 7.87 -1.65 -3.24
CA GLN A 72 8.62 -2.53 -4.15
C GLN A 72 7.72 -3.12 -5.24
N ILE A 73 6.46 -3.44 -4.92
CA ILE A 73 5.46 -3.90 -5.90
C ILE A 73 5.16 -2.76 -6.89
N LEU A 74 4.93 -1.55 -6.39
CA LEU A 74 4.73 -0.36 -7.23
C LEU A 74 5.98 -0.09 -8.09
N SER A 75 7.18 -0.22 -7.53
CA SER A 75 8.44 -0.06 -8.26
C SER A 75 8.60 -1.10 -9.36
N ALA A 76 8.27 -2.36 -9.10
CA ALA A 76 8.27 -3.42 -10.11
C ALA A 76 7.34 -3.06 -11.28
N PHE A 77 6.12 -2.58 -10.98
CA PHE A 77 5.19 -2.14 -12.01
C PHE A 77 5.65 -0.89 -12.75
N MET A 78 6.28 0.08 -12.06
CA MET A 78 6.81 1.31 -12.66
C MET A 78 8.00 1.04 -13.58
N GLU A 79 8.93 0.15 -13.20
CA GLU A 79 10.08 -0.22 -14.03
C GLU A 79 9.68 -1.07 -15.23
N MET A 80 8.78 -2.05 -15.02
CA MET A 80 8.44 -3.00 -16.07
C MET A 80 7.37 -2.49 -17.05
N GLN A 81 6.56 -1.48 -16.66
CA GLN A 81 5.46 -0.88 -17.44
C GLN A 81 4.58 -1.88 -18.20
N ARG A 82 4.40 -3.08 -17.62
CA ARG A 82 3.70 -4.20 -18.25
C ARG A 82 2.93 -5.01 -17.21
N PRO A 83 1.94 -5.81 -17.64
CA PRO A 83 1.26 -6.75 -16.76
C PRO A 83 2.25 -7.78 -16.20
N LEU A 84 2.45 -7.79 -14.88
CA LEU A 84 3.38 -8.69 -14.21
C LEU A 84 2.65 -9.87 -13.58
N SER A 85 3.24 -11.05 -13.67
CA SER A 85 2.78 -12.22 -12.94
C SER A 85 3.13 -12.13 -11.45
N LEU A 86 2.40 -12.87 -10.60
CA LEU A 86 2.71 -12.98 -9.17
C LEU A 86 4.19 -13.37 -8.96
N THR A 87 4.68 -14.31 -9.77
CA THR A 87 6.05 -14.82 -9.67
C THR A 87 7.08 -13.75 -10.00
N GLU A 88 6.86 -12.95 -11.06
CA GLU A 88 7.77 -11.85 -11.41
C GLU A 88 7.79 -10.77 -10.33
N ILE A 89 6.64 -10.44 -9.74
CA ILE A 89 6.55 -9.45 -8.66
C ILE A 89 7.27 -9.98 -7.43
N VAL A 90 7.06 -11.25 -7.08
CA VAL A 90 7.75 -11.89 -5.97
C VAL A 90 9.25 -11.90 -6.21
N ASP A 91 9.74 -12.34 -7.38
CA ASP A 91 11.18 -12.37 -7.67
C ASP A 91 11.81 -10.97 -7.63
N TYR A 92 11.09 -9.95 -8.13
CA TYR A 92 11.55 -8.57 -8.06
C TYR A 92 11.65 -8.07 -6.61
N VAL A 93 10.60 -8.30 -5.82
CA VAL A 93 10.57 -7.92 -4.42
C VAL A 93 11.65 -8.66 -3.63
N ALA A 94 11.87 -9.96 -3.91
CA ALA A 94 12.92 -10.76 -3.28
C ALA A 94 14.31 -10.19 -3.55
N ASN A 95 14.57 -9.81 -4.81
CA ASN A 95 15.83 -9.17 -5.18
C ASN A 95 15.99 -7.80 -4.51
N ALA A 96 14.92 -7.01 -4.41
CA ALA A 96 14.94 -5.69 -3.78
C ALA A 96 15.12 -5.76 -2.25
N THR A 97 14.51 -6.75 -1.59
CA THR A 97 14.60 -6.92 -0.13
C THR A 97 15.71 -7.87 0.30
N ASN A 98 16.42 -8.47 -0.66
CA ASN A 98 17.48 -9.47 -0.43
C ASN A 98 16.97 -10.66 0.42
N MET A 99 15.70 -11.03 0.25
CA MET A 99 14.99 -12.09 0.98
C MET A 99 14.62 -13.25 0.05
N SER A 100 14.33 -14.42 0.64
CA SER A 100 13.91 -15.58 -0.15
C SER A 100 12.52 -15.36 -0.77
N PRO A 101 12.33 -15.63 -2.08
CA PRO A 101 11.03 -15.56 -2.76
C PRO A 101 9.92 -16.32 -2.03
N HIS A 102 10.26 -17.43 -1.38
CA HIS A 102 9.31 -18.26 -0.62
C HIS A 102 8.76 -17.58 0.64
N GLU A 103 9.56 -16.75 1.31
CA GLU A 103 9.17 -16.07 2.55
C GLU A 103 8.31 -14.84 2.27
N ILE A 104 8.63 -14.13 1.18
CA ILE A 104 7.88 -12.94 0.77
C ILE A 104 6.63 -13.26 -0.05
N ARG A 105 6.56 -14.44 -0.69
CA ARG A 105 5.42 -14.83 -1.54
C ARG A 105 4.07 -14.71 -0.83
N PRO A 106 3.88 -15.21 0.40
CA PRO A 106 2.62 -15.02 1.13
C PRO A 106 2.29 -13.54 1.36
N GLN A 107 3.29 -12.74 1.71
CA GLN A 107 3.12 -11.32 2.02
C GLN A 107 2.84 -10.48 0.77
N VAL A 108 3.55 -10.72 -0.33
CA VAL A 108 3.30 -10.12 -1.65
C VAL A 108 1.93 -10.52 -2.17
N THR A 109 1.53 -11.79 -2.00
CA THR A 109 0.19 -12.26 -2.42
C THR A 109 -0.92 -11.60 -1.60
N SER A 110 -0.76 -11.50 -0.28
CA SER A 110 -1.71 -10.79 0.59
C SER A 110 -1.79 -9.30 0.23
N THR A 111 -0.65 -8.66 -0.02
CA THR A 111 -0.59 -7.25 -0.44
C THR A 111 -1.27 -7.04 -1.79
N LEU A 112 -1.03 -7.92 -2.76
CA LEU A 112 -1.69 -7.88 -4.08
C LEU A 112 -3.19 -8.18 -3.99
N ALA A 113 -3.60 -9.13 -3.15
CA ALA A 113 -5.01 -9.45 -2.94
C ALA A 113 -5.78 -8.25 -2.36
N LEU A 114 -5.19 -7.57 -1.39
CA LEU A 114 -5.72 -6.33 -0.82
C LEU A 114 -5.70 -5.19 -1.84
N ALA A 115 -4.61 -5.02 -2.61
CA ALA A 115 -4.56 -4.03 -3.69
C ALA A 115 -5.63 -4.28 -4.75
N CYS A 116 -5.97 -5.55 -5.00
CA CYS A 116 -7.08 -5.95 -5.87
C CYS A 116 -8.45 -5.68 -5.25
N LEU A 117 -8.57 -5.83 -3.92
CA LEU A 117 -9.80 -5.58 -3.16
C LEU A 117 -10.13 -4.08 -3.04
N HIS A 118 -9.10 -3.23 -3.11
CA HIS A 118 -9.21 -1.77 -3.06
C HIS A 118 -9.10 -1.10 -4.44
N ASP A 119 -9.28 -1.84 -5.53
CA ASP A 119 -9.22 -1.33 -6.92
C ASP A 119 -7.90 -0.64 -7.32
N PHE A 120 -6.80 -0.88 -6.59
CA PHE A 120 -5.46 -0.36 -6.95
C PHE A 120 -4.76 -1.18 -8.02
N VAL A 121 -5.00 -2.48 -8.06
CA VAL A 121 -4.40 -3.40 -9.02
C VAL A 121 -5.51 -4.26 -9.60
N GLN A 122 -5.62 -4.26 -10.93
CA GLN A 122 -6.51 -5.16 -11.62
C GLN A 122 -5.79 -6.46 -11.95
N ARG A 123 -6.45 -7.58 -11.66
CA ARG A 123 -5.97 -8.90 -12.04
C ARG A 123 -6.66 -9.33 -13.34
N ASN A 124 -5.95 -9.29 -14.45
CA ASN A 124 -6.41 -9.78 -15.75
C ASN A 124 -5.66 -11.07 -16.12
N GLU A 125 -6.39 -12.18 -16.28
CA GLU A 125 -5.88 -13.47 -16.76
C GLU A 125 -4.63 -14.00 -16.02
N GLY A 126 -4.55 -13.76 -14.71
CA GLY A 126 -3.41 -14.21 -13.89
C GLY A 126 -2.20 -13.27 -13.90
N ARG A 127 -2.31 -12.12 -14.56
CA ARG A 127 -1.37 -11.00 -14.47
C ARG A 127 -2.00 -9.84 -13.71
N TYR A 128 -1.16 -9.08 -13.05
CA TYR A 128 -1.54 -7.90 -12.29
C TYR A 128 -1.14 -6.66 -13.09
N THR A 129 -2.02 -5.67 -13.12
CA THR A 129 -1.80 -4.37 -13.74
C THR A 129 -2.22 -3.28 -12.77
N LEU A 130 -1.45 -2.19 -12.68
CA LEU A 130 -1.89 -1.02 -11.93
C LEU A 130 -3.20 -0.48 -12.53
N ALA A 131 -4.15 -0.13 -11.67
CA ALA A 131 -5.39 0.49 -12.10
C ALA A 131 -5.12 1.86 -12.74
N SER A 132 -5.87 2.17 -13.79
CA SER A 132 -5.68 3.35 -14.65
C SER A 132 -5.62 4.68 -13.90
N GLY A 133 -6.32 4.80 -12.76
CA GLY A 133 -6.29 6.01 -11.93
C GLY A 133 -4.90 6.35 -11.33
N LEU A 134 -4.03 5.35 -11.13
CA LEU A 134 -2.63 5.57 -10.73
C LEU A 134 -1.73 5.92 -11.93
N SER A 135 -2.09 5.45 -13.13
CA SER A 135 -1.40 5.82 -14.38
C SER A 135 -1.75 7.24 -14.83
N GLU A 136 -2.98 7.69 -14.59
CA GLU A 136 -3.49 9.03 -14.94
C GLU A 136 -2.96 10.13 -14.00
N LEU A 137 -2.83 9.85 -12.70
CA LEU A 137 -2.15 10.76 -11.74
C LEU A 137 -0.70 11.07 -12.15
N ASN A 138 -0.07 10.20 -12.95
CA ASN A 138 1.27 10.44 -13.49
C ASN A 138 1.25 11.28 -14.78
N HIS A 139 0.18 11.17 -15.60
CA HIS A 139 -0.01 12.05 -16.77
C HIS A 139 -0.28 13.52 -16.36
N GLN A 140 -0.83 13.75 -15.16
CA GLN A 140 -0.99 15.10 -14.63
C GLN A 140 0.28 15.70 -14.01
N ARG A 141 1.36 14.91 -13.84
CA ARG A 141 2.67 15.42 -13.40
C ARG A 141 3.62 15.79 -14.53
N THR A 142 3.27 15.48 -15.78
CA THR A 142 4.07 15.78 -16.98
C THR A 142 3.43 16.79 -17.93
N ALA A 143 2.37 17.49 -17.52
CA ALA A 143 1.77 18.61 -18.25
C ALA A 143 2.02 19.95 -17.56
#